data_AF-A0A532CV58-F1
#
_entry.id   AF-A0A532CV58-F1
#
_cell.length_a   1.000
_cell.length_b   1.000
_cell.length_c   1.000
_cell.angle_alpha   90.00
_cell.angle_beta   90.00
_cell.angle_gamma   90.00
#
_symmetry.space_group_name_H-M   'P 1'
#
loop_
_entity.id
_entity.type
_entity.pdbx_description
1 polymer ?
#
loop_
_entity_poly.entity_id
_entity_poly.type
_entity_poly.pdbx_seq_one_letter_code
_entity_poly.pdbx_strand_id
1 'polypeptide(L)' 'MNKEQFGQFWEQLKTPLRTKWVNITEADLIEIQGDLGRFETVLQKRYGELQKGEVATWANRRYSHWTGNYIGYKDAAPAV' A
#
# COMPACT_ATOMS: atom_id res chain seq x y z
N MET A 1 -3.16 -8.23 5.24
CA MET A 1 -3.28 -7.08 6.14
C MET A 1 -4.71 -6.59 6.17
N ASN A 2 -5.33 -6.54 7.34
CA ASN A 2 -6.63 -5.90 7.52
C ASN A 2 -6.47 -4.38 7.74
N LYS A 3 -7.59 -3.65 7.86
CA LYS A 3 -7.59 -2.18 8.05
C LYS A 3 -6.86 -1.76 9.33
N GLU A 4 -7.03 -2.50 10.41
CA GLU A 4 -6.42 -2.22 11.72
C GLU A 4 -4.89 -2.35 11.66
N GLN A 5 -4.40 -3.43 11.06
CA GLN A 5 -2.98 -3.67 10.86
C GLN A 5 -2.35 -2.60 9.95
N PHE A 6 -3.05 -2.16 8.90
CA PHE A 6 -2.56 -1.09 8.04
C PHE A 6 -2.27 0.19 8.85
N GLY A 7 -3.15 0.55 9.78
CA GLY A 7 -2.95 1.65 10.71
C GLY A 7 -1.79 1.42 11.70
N GLN A 8 -1.69 0.23 12.28
CA GLN A 8 -0.60 -0.12 13.21
C GLN A 8 0.79 -0.05 12.56
N PHE A 9 0.89 -0.45 11.29
CA PHE A 9 2.15 -0.45 10.55
C PHE A 9 2.38 0.83 9.73
N TRP A 10 1.52 1.84 9.87
CA TRP A 10 1.50 3.02 9.01
C TRP A 10 2.86 3.71 8.88
N GLU A 11 3.54 3.99 9.99
CA GLU A 11 4.86 4.65 9.98
C GLU A 11 5.89 3.88 9.16
N GLN A 12 5.86 2.56 9.23
CA GLN A 12 6.78 1.69 8.49
C GLN A 12 6.39 1.59 7.00
N LEU A 13 5.11 1.80 6.68
CA LEU A 13 4.57 1.72 5.32
C LEU A 13 4.81 3.00 4.51
N LYS A 14 5.03 4.16 5.13
CA LYS A 14 5.24 5.45 4.44
C LYS A 14 6.36 5.39 3.39
N THR A 15 7.53 4.88 3.77
CA THR A 15 8.69 4.77 2.86
C THR A 15 8.40 3.87 1.65
N PRO A 16 8.03 2.59 1.81
CA PRO A 16 7.75 1.72 0.67
C PRO A 16 6.54 2.17 -0.16
N LEU A 17 5.57 2.85 0.46
CA LEU A 17 4.43 3.46 -0.24
C LEU A 17 4.92 4.56 -1.19
N ARG A 18 5.76 5.50 -0.73
CA ARG A 18 6.35 6.54 -1.61
C ARG A 18 7.22 5.95 -2.71
N THR A 19 7.92 4.84 -2.45
CA THR A 19 8.71 4.14 -3.47
C THR A 19 7.86 3.55 -4.58
N LYS A 20 6.71 2.94 -4.24
CA LYS A 20 5.81 2.35 -5.25
C LYS A 20 4.97 3.40 -5.97
N TRP A 21 4.47 4.40 -5.25
CA TRP A 21 3.60 5.45 -5.78
C TRP A 21 4.28 6.82 -5.66
N VAL A 22 5.15 7.10 -6.64
CA VAL A 22 6.01 8.30 -6.68
C VAL A 22 5.29 9.66 -6.71
N ASN A 23 4.00 9.69 -7.08
CA ASN A 23 3.17 10.90 -7.11
C ASN A 23 2.46 11.14 -5.77
N ILE A 24 2.61 10.25 -4.79
CA ILE A 24 2.13 10.47 -3.42
C ILE A 24 3.05 11.48 -2.74
N THR A 25 2.46 12.59 -2.32
CA THR A 25 3.14 13.67 -1.60
C THR A 25 3.07 13.45 -0.09
N GLU A 26 3.77 14.29 0.67
CA GLU A 26 3.69 14.25 2.14
C GLU A 26 2.30 14.63 2.67
N ALA A 27 1.62 15.59 2.00
CA ALA A 27 0.24 15.94 2.33
C ALA A 27 -0.72 14.77 2.15
N ASP A 28 -0.51 13.97 1.11
CA ASP A 28 -1.28 12.74 0.88
C ASP A 28 -1.05 11.71 1.99
N LEU A 29 0.19 11.55 2.49
CA LEU A 29 0.47 10.68 3.64
C LEU A 29 -0.24 11.16 4.91
N ILE A 30 -0.32 12.48 5.12
CA ILE A 30 -1.07 13.07 6.24
C ILE A 30 -2.57 12.78 6.08
N GLU A 31 -3.12 12.89 4.86
CA GLU A 31 -4.53 12.55 4.57
C GLU A 31 -4.81 11.06 4.83
N ILE A 32 -3.90 10.17 4.41
CA ILE A 32 -4.03 8.71 4.57
C ILE A 32 -4.09 8.34 6.05
N GLN A 33 -3.17 8.84 6.87
CA GLN A 33 -3.17 8.65 8.33
C GLN A 33 -3.30 7.18 8.80
N GLY A 34 -2.81 6.21 8.01
CA GLY A 34 -2.96 4.79 8.33
C GLY A 34 -4.39 4.25 8.16
N ASP A 35 -5.24 4.96 7.42
CA ASP A 35 -6.57 4.47 7.01
C ASP A 35 -6.52 3.93 5.58
N LEU A 36 -6.83 2.65 5.43
CA LEU A 36 -6.78 1.97 4.13
C LEU A 36 -7.79 2.55 3.12
N GLY A 37 -8.97 2.98 3.57
CA GLY A 37 -9.99 3.56 2.69
C GLY A 37 -9.63 4.97 2.21
N ARG A 38 -9.02 5.78 3.07
CA ARG A 38 -8.41 7.06 2.67
C ARG A 38 -7.26 6.83 1.70
N PHE A 39 -6.47 5.77 1.90
CA PHE A 39 -5.41 5.42 0.96
C PHE A 39 -5.94 5.10 -0.44
N GLU A 40 -6.97 4.28 -0.54
CA GLU A 40 -7.63 4.00 -1.82
C GLU A 40 -8.16 5.29 -2.48
N THR A 41 -8.73 6.20 -1.69
CA THR A 41 -9.26 7.49 -2.18
C THR A 41 -8.15 8.40 -2.69
N VAL A 42 -7.05 8.54 -1.95
CA VAL A 42 -5.90 9.34 -2.34
C VAL A 42 -5.25 8.79 -3.60
N LEU A 43 -5.10 7.47 -3.71
CA LEU A 43 -4.57 6.86 -4.92
C LEU A 43 -5.47 7.07 -6.12
N GLN A 44 -6.80 6.97 -5.94
CA GLN A 44 -7.74 7.32 -6.99
C GLN A 44 -7.57 8.78 -7.44
N LYS A 45 -7.40 9.73 -6.52
CA LYS A 45 -7.19 11.14 -6.85
C LYS A 45 -5.88 11.36 -7.64
N ARG A 46 -4.81 10.64 -7.30
CA ARG A 46 -3.47 10.82 -7.88
C ARG A 46 -3.25 10.05 -9.19
N TYR A 47 -3.90 8.90 -9.35
CA TYR A 47 -3.62 7.95 -10.43
C TYR A 47 -4.87 7.47 -11.18
N GLY A 48 -6.08 7.83 -10.75
CA GLY A 48 -7.35 7.41 -11.36
C GLY A 48 -7.90 6.08 -10.82
N GLU A 49 -9.05 5.65 -11.35
CA GLU A 49 -9.83 4.51 -10.83
C GLU A 49 -9.17 3.13 -10.95
N LEU A 50 -8.15 2.98 -11.79
CA LEU A 50 -7.49 1.69 -12.07
C LEU A 50 -6.71 1.12 -10.87
N GLN A 51 -6.43 1.92 -9.83
CA GLN A 51 -5.50 1.54 -8.76
C GLN A 51 -6.16 0.99 -7.48
N LYS A 52 -7.50 1.00 -7.35
CA LYS A 52 -8.16 0.58 -6.09
C LYS A 52 -7.83 -0.86 -5.68
N GLY A 53 -7.89 -1.81 -6.62
CA GLY A 53 -7.54 -3.22 -6.35
C GLY A 53 -6.05 -3.45 -6.08
N GLU A 54 -5.19 -2.55 -6.53
CA GLU A 54 -3.74 -2.65 -6.33
C GLU A 54 -3.35 -2.39 -4.86
N VAL A 55 -4.08 -1.51 -4.17
CA VAL A 55 -3.81 -1.14 -2.76
C VAL A 55 -3.93 -2.32 -1.82
N ALA A 56 -5.08 -3.00 -1.84
CA ALA A 56 -5.33 -4.15 -0.98
C ALA A 56 -4.35 -5.29 -1.29
N THR A 57 -4.04 -5.50 -2.57
CA THR A 57 -3.05 -6.51 -3.00
C THR A 57 -1.65 -6.20 -2.49
N TRP A 58 -1.19 -4.95 -2.65
CA TRP A 58 0.12 -4.50 -2.18
C TRP A 58 0.23 -4.58 -0.65
N ALA A 59 -0.79 -4.09 0.07
CA ALA A 59 -0.84 -4.12 1.53
C ALA A 59 -0.76 -5.57 2.06
N ASN A 60 -1.47 -6.50 1.43
CA ASN A 60 -1.39 -7.93 1.76
C ASN A 60 0.01 -8.50 1.50
N ARG A 61 0.61 -8.26 0.32
CA ARG A 61 1.96 -8.74 -0.01
C ARG A 61 3.01 -8.23 0.96
N ARG A 62 2.95 -6.93 1.32
CA ARG A 62 3.93 -6.33 2.23
C ARG A 62 3.85 -6.94 3.62
N TYR A 63 2.64 -7.17 4.11
CA TYR A 63 2.41 -7.84 5.39
C TYR A 63 2.90 -9.29 5.40
N SER A 64 2.64 -10.07 4.34
CA SER A 64 3.17 -11.44 4.20
C SER A 64 4.70 -11.47 4.13
N HIS A 65 5.32 -10.50 3.46
CA HIS A 65 6.77 -10.38 3.39
C HIS A 65 7.40 -10.06 4.76
N TRP A 66 6.77 -9.20 5.57
CA TRP A 66 7.29 -8.81 6.89
C TRP A 66 7.03 -9.82 8.01
N THR A 67 5.90 -10.53 7.97
CA THR A 67 5.54 -11.48 9.03
C THR A 67 6.13 -12.88 8.82
N GLY A 68 6.87 -13.10 7.73
CA GLY A 68 7.38 -14.43 7.35
C GLY A 68 6.28 -15.41 6.92
N ASN A 69 5.00 -14.99 6.95
CA ASN A 69 3.85 -15.79 6.57
C ASN A 69 3.59 -15.68 5.05
N TYR A 70 4.60 -16.06 4.26
CA TYR A 70 4.59 -15.98 2.81
C TYR A 70 3.93 -17.23 2.21
N ILE A 71 2.66 -17.45 2.53
CA ILE A 71 1.85 -18.50 1.89
C ILE A 71 1.32 -17.93 0.56
N GLY A 72 2.06 -18.17 -0.52
CA GLY A 72 1.43 -18.51 -1.80
C GLY A 72 1.20 -17.44 -2.87
N TYR A 73 1.89 -16.28 -2.88
CA TYR A 73 1.91 -15.42 -4.07
C TYR A 73 3.33 -15.12 -4.51
N LYS A 74 3.79 -15.81 -5.55
CA LYS A 74 5.05 -15.48 -6.24
C LYS A 74 4.98 -14.03 -6.71
N ASP A 75 5.95 -13.21 -6.31
CA ASP A 75 6.18 -11.90 -6.91
C ASP A 75 6.18 -12.07 -8.45
N ALA A 76 5.41 -11.23 -9.15
CA ALA A 76 5.49 -11.20 -10.61
C ALA A 76 6.94 -10.87 -10.96
N ALA A 77 7.59 -11.76 -11.73
CA ALA A 77 8.97 -11.57 -12.13
C ALA A 77 9.15 -10.17 -12.72
N PRO A 78 10.25 -9.46 -12.38
CA PRO A 78 10.54 -8.17 -12.99
C PRO A 78 10.52 -8.36 -14.51
N ALA A 79 9.74 -7.53 -15.20
CA ALA A 79 9.75 -7.51 -16.66
C ALA A 79 11.18 -7.16 -17.10
N VAL A 80 11.79 -8.10 -17.86
CA VAL A 80 13.16 -8.03 -18.39
C VAL A 80 13.23 -7.03 -19.53
#